data_AF-A0A5P2H3D4-F1
#
_entry.id   AF-A0A5P2H3D4-F1
#
_cell.length_a   1.000
_cell.length_b   1.000
_cell.length_c   1.000
_cell.angle_alpha   90.00
_cell.angle_beta   90.00
_cell.angle_gamma   90.00
#
_symmetry.space_group_name_H-M   'P 1'
#
loop_
_entity.id
_entity.type
_entity.pdbx_description
1 polymer ?
#
loop_
_entity_poly.entity_id
_entity_poly.type
_entity_poly.pdbx_seq_one_letter_code
_entity_poly.pdbx_strand_id
1 'polypeptide(L)'
;MQPKALETNEPVVLALVDAVTAWQAALEQTLSVSGLTYSKWLLLRAIGQERLARAQPFHGAVFMDIARTEALLSELHDDGWIEFAETGNACIAPAARARFDRAAQAVKALHSVSVGHLNSEERAALGGLLQRMTGTLHDHAERRSRLAA
;
A
#
# COMPACT_ATOMS: atom_id res chain seq x y z
N MET A 1 4.69 34.41 -26.41
CA MET A 1 4.13 33.08 -26.11
C MET A 1 3.21 33.24 -24.92
N GLN A 2 1.90 33.10 -25.11
CA GLN A 2 0.93 33.15 -24.01
C GLN A 2 1.00 31.82 -23.25
N PRO A 3 0.99 31.83 -21.90
CA PRO A 3 0.93 30.59 -21.13
C PRO A 3 -0.43 29.95 -21.41
N LYS A 4 -0.38 28.71 -21.90
CA LYS A 4 -1.57 27.88 -22.12
C LYS A 4 -2.25 27.74 -20.76
N ALA A 5 -3.47 28.26 -20.64
CA ALA A 5 -4.26 28.12 -19.43
C ALA A 5 -4.39 26.62 -19.13
N LEU A 6 -3.79 26.18 -18.02
CA LEU A 6 -3.94 24.83 -17.51
C LEU A 6 -5.44 24.58 -17.35
N GLU A 7 -5.94 23.46 -17.87
CA GLU A 7 -7.35 23.08 -17.71
C GLU A 7 -7.64 23.07 -16.20
N THR A 8 -8.78 23.60 -15.74
CA THR A 8 -9.09 23.86 -14.32
C THR A 8 -8.88 22.65 -13.37
N ASN A 9 -8.84 21.43 -13.91
CA ASN A 9 -8.61 20.17 -13.17
C ASN A 9 -7.15 19.68 -13.17
N GLU A 10 -6.31 20.16 -14.08
CA GLU A 10 -4.89 19.82 -14.21
C GLU A 10 -4.08 20.14 -12.94
N PRO A 11 -4.31 21.26 -12.23
CA PRO A 11 -3.63 21.55 -10.96
C PRO A 11 -3.98 20.56 -9.84
N VAL A 12 -5.21 20.02 -9.83
CA VAL A 12 -5.67 19.08 -8.79
C VAL A 12 -5.04 17.70 -8.98
N VAL A 13 -4.99 17.23 -10.23
CA VAL A 13 -4.33 15.96 -10.56
C VAL A 13 -2.84 16.02 -10.23
N LEU A 14 -2.17 17.13 -10.58
CA LEU A 14 -0.77 17.35 -10.24
C LEU A 14 -0.54 17.36 -8.71
N ALA A 15 -1.35 18.12 -7.96
CA ALA A 15 -1.24 18.15 -6.50
C ALA A 15 -1.47 16.77 -5.86
N LEU A 16 -2.39 15.95 -6.41
CA LEU A 16 -2.60 14.58 -5.96
C LEU A 16 -1.41 13.67 -6.28
N VAL A 17 -0.82 13.79 -7.47
CA VAL A 17 0.39 13.05 -7.84
C VAL A 17 1.53 13.42 -6.91
N ASP A 18 1.79 14.71 -6.70
CA ASP A 18 2.86 15.19 -5.83
C ASP A 18 2.67 14.70 -4.39
N ALA A 19 1.44 14.77 -3.85
CA ALA A 19 1.13 14.29 -2.51
C ALA A 19 1.32 12.77 -2.39
N VAL A 20 0.88 11.98 -3.38
CA VAL A 20 1.05 10.53 -3.39
C VAL A 20 2.53 10.16 -3.51
N THR A 21 3.29 10.82 -4.39
CA THR A 21 4.72 10.57 -4.57
C THR A 21 5.51 10.91 -3.30
N ALA A 22 5.24 12.05 -2.67
CA ALA A 22 5.87 12.41 -1.40
C ALA A 22 5.54 11.39 -0.30
N TRP A 23 4.29 10.93 -0.23
CA TRP A 23 3.87 9.91 0.73
C TRP A 23 4.55 8.55 0.47
N GLN A 24 4.64 8.12 -0.79
CA GLN A 24 5.32 6.89 -1.18
C GLN A 24 6.81 6.94 -0.82
N ALA A 25 7.50 8.05 -1.11
CA ALA A 25 8.90 8.22 -0.76
C ALA A 25 9.12 8.17 0.76
N ALA A 26 8.27 8.84 1.54
CA ALA A 26 8.35 8.80 3.00
C ALA A 26 8.06 7.40 3.57
N LEU A 27 7.13 6.66 2.96
CA LEU A 27 6.82 5.28 3.33
C LEU A 27 7.99 4.35 3.06
N GLU A 28 8.61 4.43 1.88
CA GLU A 28 9.79 3.65 1.52
C GLU A 28 10.95 3.93 2.49
N GLN A 29 11.23 5.19 2.80
CA GLN A 29 12.25 5.56 3.78
C GLN A 29 11.95 4.98 5.16
N THR A 30 10.69 5.10 5.62
CA THR A 30 10.27 4.57 6.93
C THR A 30 10.45 3.05 7.02
N LEU A 31 10.07 2.32 5.97
CA LEU A 31 10.20 0.87 5.91
C LEU A 31 11.65 0.41 5.74
N SER A 32 12.46 1.18 5.02
CA SER A 32 13.88 0.85 4.75
C SER A 32 14.71 0.78 6.04
N VAL A 33 14.36 1.55 7.08
CA VAL A 33 14.99 1.47 8.42
C VAL A 33 14.85 0.07 9.03
N SER A 34 13.79 -0.65 8.65
CA SER A 34 13.55 -2.03 9.07
C SER A 34 14.01 -3.06 8.03
N GLY A 35 14.67 -2.64 6.94
CA GLY A 35 15.02 -3.52 5.83
C GLY A 35 13.81 -4.01 5.01
N LEU A 36 12.67 -3.31 5.11
CA LEU A 36 11.45 -3.70 4.42
C LEU A 36 11.25 -2.88 3.14
N THR A 37 10.79 -3.55 2.10
CA THR A 37 10.14 -2.91 0.95
C THR A 37 8.65 -2.78 1.20
N TYR A 38 7.96 -1.94 0.42
CA TYR A 38 6.50 -1.81 0.54
C TYR A 38 5.77 -3.14 0.30
N SER A 39 6.20 -3.95 -0.68
CA SER A 39 5.63 -5.28 -0.94
C SER A 39 5.84 -6.25 0.23
N LYS A 40 7.03 -6.29 0.83
CA LYS A 40 7.31 -7.10 2.03
C LYS A 40 6.42 -6.67 3.20
N TRP A 41 6.24 -5.35 3.39
CA TRP A 41 5.33 -4.81 4.40
C TRP A 41 3.86 -5.22 4.17
N LEU A 42 3.38 -5.17 2.92
CA LEU A 42 2.01 -5.60 2.60
C LEU A 42 1.77 -7.08 2.95
N LEU A 43 2.73 -7.96 2.67
CA LEU A 43 2.65 -9.37 3.05
C LEU A 43 2.67 -9.55 4.58
N LEU A 44 3.59 -8.89 5.29
CA LEU A 44 3.63 -8.95 6.76
C LEU A 44 2.33 -8.46 7.40
N ARG A 45 1.76 -7.38 6.89
CA ARG A 45 0.47 -6.87 7.36
C ARG A 45 -0.65 -7.87 7.10
N ALA A 46 -0.67 -8.52 5.93
CA ALA A 46 -1.67 -9.54 5.60
C ALA A 46 -1.54 -10.77 6.49
N ILE A 47 -0.32 -11.22 6.79
CA ILE A 47 -0.03 -12.32 7.72
C ILE A 47 -0.50 -11.95 9.13
N GLY A 48 -0.14 -10.76 9.63
CA GLY A 48 -0.57 -10.28 10.94
C GLY A 48 -2.08 -10.06 11.07
N GLN A 49 -2.81 -10.05 9.96
CA GLN A 49 -4.29 -9.98 9.90
C GLN A 49 -4.94 -11.32 9.54
N GLU A 50 -4.16 -12.39 9.37
CA GLU A 50 -4.64 -13.71 8.94
C GLU A 50 -5.37 -13.69 7.58
N ARG A 51 -4.95 -12.78 6.68
CA ARG A 51 -5.54 -12.56 5.35
C ARG A 51 -4.71 -13.11 4.20
N LEU A 52 -3.57 -13.73 4.49
CA LEU A 52 -2.72 -14.33 3.48
C LEU A 52 -2.96 -15.84 3.42
N ALA A 53 -3.37 -16.32 2.24
CA ALA A 53 -3.39 -17.74 1.91
C ALA A 53 -2.13 -18.07 1.08
N ARG A 54 -1.42 -19.14 1.45
CA ARG A 54 -0.24 -19.59 0.71
C ARG A 54 -0.64 -20.18 -0.64
N ALA A 55 0.28 -20.18 -1.61
CA ALA A 55 0.06 -20.72 -2.95
C ALA A 55 -1.11 -20.07 -3.70
N GLN A 56 -1.49 -18.84 -3.32
CA GLN A 56 -2.51 -18.05 -3.99
C GLN A 56 -1.93 -16.67 -4.34
N PRO A 57 -2.43 -16.02 -5.41
CA PRO A 57 -2.07 -14.64 -5.69
C PRO A 57 -2.51 -13.72 -4.55
N PHE A 58 -1.69 -12.72 -4.25
CA PHE A 58 -2.04 -11.70 -3.28
C PHE A 58 -2.81 -10.56 -3.96
N HIS A 59 -4.08 -10.41 -3.61
CA HIS A 59 -4.98 -9.37 -4.12
C HIS A 59 -5.11 -8.18 -3.16
N GLY A 60 -3.99 -7.67 -2.66
CA GLY A 60 -3.97 -6.49 -1.78
C GLY A 60 -3.96 -5.17 -2.55
N ALA A 61 -3.35 -4.15 -1.94
CA ALA A 61 -3.13 -2.85 -2.58
C ALA A 61 -2.24 -2.95 -3.84
N VAL A 62 -1.45 -4.00 -3.94
CA VAL A 62 -0.65 -4.36 -5.11
C VAL A 62 -0.94 -5.82 -5.41
N PHE A 63 -1.26 -6.11 -6.67
CA PHE A 63 -1.35 -7.49 -7.14
C PHE A 63 0.04 -8.12 -7.18
N MET A 64 0.17 -9.30 -6.57
CA MET A 64 1.36 -10.13 -6.71
C MET A 64 0.93 -11.53 -7.09
N ASP A 65 1.52 -12.06 -8.16
CA ASP A 65 1.30 -13.45 -8.55
C ASP A 65 1.88 -14.43 -7.52
N ILE A 66 1.62 -15.72 -7.71
CA ILE A 66 2.03 -16.78 -6.78
C ILE A 66 3.57 -16.82 -6.68
N ALA A 67 4.28 -16.76 -7.81
CA ALA A 67 5.73 -16.89 -7.82
C ALA A 67 6.42 -15.75 -7.07
N ARG A 68 5.95 -14.51 -7.28
CA ARG A 68 6.45 -13.33 -6.58
C ARG A 68 6.09 -13.36 -5.10
N THR A 69 4.89 -13.81 -4.77
CA THR A 69 4.45 -13.94 -3.37
C THR A 69 5.31 -14.93 -2.61
N GLU A 70 5.52 -16.14 -3.14
CA GLU A 70 6.36 -17.16 -2.48
C GLU A 70 7.83 -16.73 -2.40
N ALA A 71 8.37 -16.05 -3.43
CA ALA A 71 9.73 -15.52 -3.37
C ALA A 71 9.90 -14.51 -2.22
N LEU A 72 8.98 -13.57 -2.07
CA LEU A 72 9.01 -12.59 -0.98
C LEU A 72 8.77 -13.23 0.40
N LEU A 73 7.96 -14.28 0.48
CA LEU A 73 7.81 -15.07 1.71
C LEU A 73 9.10 -15.77 2.10
N SER A 74 9.82 -16.35 1.14
CA SER A 74 11.15 -16.94 1.38
C SER A 74 12.12 -15.89 1.91
N GLU A 75 12.21 -14.72 1.26
CA GLU A 75 13.06 -13.64 1.74
C GLU A 75 12.68 -13.17 3.16
N LEU A 76 11.38 -13.03 3.45
CA LEU A 76 10.91 -12.65 4.78
C LEU A 76 11.23 -13.70 5.85
N HIS A 77 11.20 -14.98 5.49
CA HIS A 77 11.60 -16.07 6.36
C HIS A 77 13.10 -16.03 6.64
N ASP A 78 13.91 -15.84 5.61
CA ASP A 78 15.38 -15.74 5.72
C ASP A 78 15.80 -14.50 6.54
N ASP A 79 15.07 -13.39 6.39
CA ASP A 79 15.21 -12.15 7.18
C ASP A 79 14.66 -12.28 8.63
N GLY A 80 14.15 -13.46 9.00
CA GLY A 80 13.63 -13.80 10.32
C GLY A 80 12.36 -13.04 10.71
N TRP A 81 11.58 -12.56 9.74
CA TRP A 81 10.31 -11.88 10.01
C TRP A 81 9.15 -12.84 10.25
N ILE A 82 9.18 -13.98 9.56
CA ILE A 82 8.10 -14.96 9.57
C ILE A 82 8.64 -16.35 9.83
N GLU A 83 7.77 -17.21 10.32
CA GLU A 83 7.97 -18.65 10.40
C GLU A 83 6.82 -19.32 9.63
N PHE A 84 7.05 -20.54 9.16
CA PHE A 84 5.98 -21.36 8.58
C PHE A 84 5.46 -22.31 9.66
N ALA A 85 4.16 -22.23 9.96
CA ALA A 85 3.49 -23.18 10.84
C ALA A 85 3.48 -24.59 10.23
N GLU A 86 3.16 -25.60 11.04
CA GLU A 86 3.01 -27.00 10.56
C GLU A 86 1.97 -27.15 9.45
N THR A 87 0.97 -26.27 9.42
CA THR A 87 -0.05 -26.19 8.36
C THR A 87 0.49 -25.61 7.05
N GLY A 88 1.75 -25.16 7.03
CA GLY A 88 2.42 -24.51 5.90
C GLY A 88 2.11 -23.02 5.77
N ASN A 89 1.23 -22.46 6.61
CA ASN A 89 0.89 -21.03 6.59
C ASN A 89 2.00 -20.18 7.24
N ALA A 90 2.23 -18.99 6.69
CA ALA A 90 3.14 -18.03 7.27
C ALA A 90 2.53 -17.35 8.50
N CYS A 91 3.31 -17.22 9.56
CA CYS A 91 2.98 -16.43 10.76
C CYS A 91 4.14 -15.48 11.10
N ILE A 92 3.85 -14.37 11.80
CA ILE A 92 4.91 -13.49 12.28
C ILE A 92 5.74 -14.25 13.32
N ALA A 93 7.05 -14.34 13.11
CA ALA A 93 7.95 -15.01 14.02
C ALA A 93 7.85 -14.37 15.42
N PRO A 94 7.81 -15.14 16.53
CA PRO A 94 7.72 -14.58 17.87
C PRO A 94 8.82 -13.55 18.17
N ALA A 95 10.05 -13.83 17.72
CA ALA A 95 11.19 -12.93 17.86
C ALA A 95 11.05 -11.63 17.04
N ALA A 96 10.30 -11.64 15.94
CA ALA A 96 10.07 -10.48 15.11
C ALA A 96 8.88 -9.63 15.57
N ARG A 97 8.09 -10.08 16.55
CA ARG A 97 6.81 -9.42 16.90
C ARG A 97 6.99 -7.95 17.30
N ALA A 98 7.95 -7.66 18.18
CA ALA A 98 8.24 -6.28 18.59
C ALA A 98 8.77 -5.41 17.43
N ARG A 99 9.49 -6.01 16.47
CA ARG A 99 9.96 -5.31 15.25
C ARG A 99 8.79 -5.00 14.32
N PHE A 100 7.87 -5.95 14.16
CA PHE A 100 6.63 -5.78 13.39
C PHE A 100 5.74 -4.67 13.96
N ASP A 101 5.51 -4.69 15.28
CA ASP A 101 4.65 -3.69 15.92
C ASP A 101 5.25 -2.28 15.82
N ARG A 102 6.58 -2.15 15.91
CA ARG A 102 7.28 -0.87 15.67
C ARG A 102 7.13 -0.38 14.23
N ALA A 103 7.31 -1.25 13.24
CA ALA A 103 7.09 -0.90 11.83
C ALA A 103 5.63 -0.47 11.59
N ALA A 104 4.66 -1.20 12.16
CA ALA A 104 3.25 -0.85 12.10
C ALA A 104 2.98 0.53 12.71
N GLN A 105 3.58 0.83 13.85
CA GLN A 105 3.43 2.12 14.52
C GLN A 105 4.07 3.26 13.73
N ALA A 106 5.24 3.05 13.13
CA ALA A 106 5.90 4.03 12.29
C ALA A 106 5.06 4.37 11.04
N VAL A 107 4.48 3.36 10.38
CA VAL A 107 3.57 3.56 9.24
C VAL A 107 2.30 4.29 9.67
N LYS A 108 1.73 3.97 10.85
CA LYS A 108 0.59 4.71 11.40
C LYS A 108 0.94 6.17 11.70
N ALA A 109 2.11 6.43 12.27
CA ALA A 109 2.57 7.79 12.55
C ALA A 109 2.75 8.59 11.25
N LEU A 110 3.37 8.00 10.22
CA LEU A 110 3.48 8.60 8.90
C LEU A 110 2.11 8.98 8.33
N HIS A 111 1.14 8.05 8.38
CA HIS A 111 -0.23 8.34 7.95
C HIS A 111 -0.84 9.49 8.75
N SER A 112 -0.69 9.48 10.08
CA SER A 112 -1.24 10.51 10.96
C SER A 112 -0.65 11.89 10.70
N VAL A 113 0.66 12.00 10.44
CA VAL A 113 1.31 13.28 10.10
C VAL A 113 0.83 13.78 8.74
N SER A 114 0.71 12.87 7.78
CA SER A 114 0.29 13.21 6.41
C SER A 114 -1.11 13.81 6.36
N VAL A 115 -2.01 13.40 7.25
CA VAL A 115 -3.38 13.93 7.35
C VAL A 115 -3.59 14.84 8.56
N GLY A 116 -2.53 15.16 9.32
CA GLY A 116 -2.63 15.85 10.60
C GLY A 116 -3.04 17.32 10.50
N HIS A 117 -2.87 17.91 9.31
CA HIS A 117 -3.35 19.25 8.99
C HIS A 117 -4.85 19.30 8.66
N LEU A 118 -5.50 18.13 8.52
CA LEU A 118 -6.92 18.01 8.22
C LEU A 118 -7.71 17.64 9.49
N ASN A 119 -8.81 18.33 9.72
CA ASN A 119 -9.77 17.95 10.74
C ASN A 119 -10.51 16.64 10.35
N SER A 120 -11.32 16.09 11.25
CA SER A 120 -11.99 14.81 11.03
C SER A 120 -12.99 14.85 9.86
N GLU A 121 -13.68 15.97 9.64
CA GLU A 121 -14.64 16.15 8.54
C GLU A 121 -13.91 16.27 7.20
N GLU A 122 -12.82 17.03 7.14
CA GLU A 122 -11.97 17.17 5.95
C GLU A 122 -11.35 15.83 5.55
N ARG A 123 -10.90 15.03 6.53
CA ARG A 123 -10.41 13.67 6.28
C ARG A 123 -11.48 12.76 5.70
N ALA A 124 -12.71 12.81 6.24
CA ALA A 124 -13.82 12.03 5.72
C ALA A 124 -14.23 12.48 4.30
N ALA A 125 -14.27 13.78 4.06
CA ALA A 125 -14.57 14.36 2.75
C ALA A 125 -13.52 13.98 1.70
N LEU A 126 -12.23 14.11 2.03
CA LEU A 126 -11.12 13.72 1.15
C LEU A 126 -11.18 12.22 0.84
N GLY A 127 -11.38 11.37 1.86
CA GLY A 127 -11.52 9.92 1.68
C GLY A 127 -12.69 9.58 0.74
N GLY A 128 -13.85 10.20 0.94
CA GLY A 128 -15.01 10.00 0.07
C GLY A 128 -14.79 10.47 -1.37
N LEU A 129 -14.09 11.59 -1.57
CA LEU A 129 -13.73 12.08 -2.89
C LEU A 129 -12.77 11.14 -3.62
N LEU A 130 -11.71 10.69 -2.95
CA LEU A 130 -10.74 9.75 -3.51
C LEU A 130 -11.38 8.41 -3.85
N GLN A 131 -12.30 7.92 -3.00
CA GLN A 131 -13.02 6.68 -3.25
C GLN A 131 -13.94 6.79 -4.48
N ARG A 132 -14.68 7.90 -4.61
CA ARG A 132 -15.50 8.17 -5.81
C ARG A 132 -14.63 8.25 -7.07
N MET A 133 -13.52 8.97 -7.00
CA MET A 133 -12.59 9.11 -8.13
C MET A 133 -12.02 7.77 -8.56
N THR A 134 -11.60 6.93 -7.61
CA THR A 134 -11.13 5.56 -7.87
C THR A 134 -12.21 4.74 -8.57
N GLY A 135 -13.46 4.78 -8.09
CA GLY A 135 -14.58 4.07 -8.71
C GLY A 135 -14.86 4.54 -10.14
N THR A 136 -14.94 5.86 -10.36
CA THR A 136 -15.16 6.43 -11.69
C THR A 136 -14.05 6.04 -12.67
N LEU A 137 -12.78 6.10 -12.24
CA LEU A 137 -11.64 5.69 -13.08
C LEU A 137 -11.66 4.20 -13.41
N HIS A 138 -12.03 3.35 -12.45
CA HIS A 138 -12.19 1.92 -12.65
C HIS A 138 -13.28 1.61 -13.68
N ASP A 139 -14.47 2.20 -13.52
CA ASP A 139 -15.59 2.03 -14.46
C ASP A 139 -15.24 2.49 -15.88
N HIS A 140 -14.44 3.56 -16.01
CA HIS A 140 -13.95 4.03 -17.30
C HIS A 140 -12.93 3.06 -17.91
N ALA A 141 -11.99 2.54 -17.11
CA ALA A 141 -11.02 1.55 -17.56
C ALA A 141 -11.71 0.27 -18.05
N GLU A 142 -12.68 -0.26 -17.30
CA GLU A 142 -13.45 -1.45 -17.70
C GLU A 142 -14.29 -1.23 -18.97
N ARG A 143 -14.93 -0.05 -19.09
CA ARG A 143 -15.66 0.31 -20.32
C ARG A 143 -14.71 0.38 -21.52
N ARG A 144 -13.51 0.94 -21.35
CA ARG A 144 -12.52 1.02 -22.43
C ARG A 144 -11.99 -0.36 -22.83
N SER A 145 -11.72 -1.24 -21.87
CA SER A 145 -11.29 -2.62 -22.16
C SER A 145 -12.35 -3.42 -22.91
N ARG A 146 -13.65 -3.21 -22.61
CA ARG A 146 -14.76 -3.84 -23.33
C ARG A 146 -14.96 -3.31 -24.76
N LEU A 147 -14.60 -2.06 -25.02
CA LEU A 147 -14.68 -1.46 -26.36
C LEU A 147 -13.46 -1.79 -27.22
N ALA A 148 -12.37 -2.28 -26.62
CA ALA A 148 -11.13 -2.67 -27.28
C ALA A 148 -11.00 -4.18 -27.52
N ALA A 149 -11.98 -4.97 -27.06
CA ALA A 149 -12.11 -6.41 -27.27
C ALA A 149 -13.21 -6.69 -28.31
#